data_AF-A0A535QUS2-F1
#
_entry.id   AF-A0A535QUS2-F1
#
_cell.length_a   1.000
_cell.length_b   1.000
_cell.length_c   1.000
_cell.angle_alpha   90.00
_cell.angle_beta   90.00
_cell.angle_gamma   90.00
#
_symmetry.space_group_name_H-M   'P 1'
#
loop_
_entity.id
_entity.type
_entity.pdbx_description
1 polymer ?
#
loop_
_entity_poly.entity_id
_entity_poly.type
_entity_poly.pdbx_seq_one_letter_code
_entity_poly.pdbx_strand_id
1 'polypeptide(L)'
;MRVRTPRWLVVATIALGTAGLLAPIPVSAGATTTHSIQDFIAVQGTTCFPDTAGNCILFAPPVQNYVFWGNFVTDRVAAVDYAGLEAAYLTAHGGVSLGTTFSGTVSEQPLADGREKVSVVLHTHNAASRVMRISDAVPLFGYSSPEILSGARPAIGDSLLELTYINPTTGMPLADLGQLGFAPIPGQVVVFLHFEATADGGLRSAFGVREGTPGQMHVNQVGLIGKRFGMRNFDPFPVELIDLHAIGG
;
A
#
# COMPACT_ATOMS: atom_id res chain seq x y z
N MET A 1 99.88 27.12 -4.62
CA MET A 1 98.76 27.55 -3.74
C MET A 1 97.58 26.61 -3.94
N ARG A 2 97.24 25.81 -2.93
CA ARG A 2 96.09 24.88 -2.97
C ARG A 2 94.83 25.63 -2.58
N VAL A 3 93.86 25.71 -3.49
CA VAL A 3 92.53 26.27 -3.26
C VAL A 3 91.67 25.23 -2.54
N ARG A 4 91.10 25.60 -1.39
CA ARG A 4 90.16 24.79 -0.60
C ARG A 4 88.75 24.96 -1.16
N THR A 5 88.06 23.87 -1.46
CA THR A 5 86.62 23.83 -1.74
C THR A 5 85.82 23.69 -0.43
N PRO A 6 84.72 24.46 -0.23
CA PRO A 6 83.80 24.24 0.89
C PRO A 6 82.74 23.19 0.54
N ARG A 7 82.41 22.36 1.54
CA ARG A 7 81.36 21.32 1.51
C ARG A 7 79.99 22.00 1.58
N TRP A 8 79.11 21.66 0.65
CA TRP A 8 77.69 22.04 0.67
C TRP A 8 76.93 21.11 1.63
N LEU A 9 76.22 21.69 2.59
CA LEU A 9 75.24 21.00 3.45
C LEU A 9 73.92 20.90 2.68
N VAL A 10 73.47 19.67 2.42
CA VAL A 10 72.11 19.38 1.94
C VAL A 10 71.19 19.32 3.16
N VAL A 11 70.26 20.26 3.27
CA VAL A 11 69.17 20.22 4.25
C VAL A 11 68.03 19.42 3.63
N ALA A 12 67.75 18.25 4.19
CA ALA A 12 66.58 17.44 3.82
C ALA A 12 65.37 17.91 4.63
N THR A 13 64.40 18.52 3.95
CA THR A 13 63.11 18.90 4.54
C THR A 13 62.21 17.67 4.59
N ILE A 14 61.93 17.16 5.80
CA ILE A 14 60.94 16.10 6.02
C ILE A 14 59.55 16.76 5.99
N ALA A 15 58.80 16.53 4.91
CA ALA A 15 57.38 16.87 4.85
C ALA A 15 56.59 15.79 5.62
N LEU A 16 56.13 16.12 6.83
CA LEU A 16 55.14 15.34 7.56
C LEU A 16 53.77 15.51 6.87
N GLY A 17 53.48 14.62 5.93
CA GLY A 17 52.13 14.45 5.38
C GLY A 17 51.25 13.76 6.43
N THR A 18 50.42 14.53 7.12
CA THR A 18 49.33 13.98 7.93
C THR A 18 48.27 13.42 6.99
N ALA A 19 48.36 12.12 6.69
CA ALA A 19 47.25 11.35 6.14
C ALA A 19 46.18 11.25 7.24
N GLY A 20 45.31 12.25 7.30
CA GLY A 20 44.11 12.22 8.15
C GLY A 20 43.20 11.12 7.64
N LEU A 21 43.25 9.96 8.29
CA LEU A 21 42.19 8.96 8.23
C LEU A 21 40.91 9.64 8.73
N LEU A 22 40.09 10.13 7.79
CA LEU A 22 38.70 10.47 8.08
C LEU A 22 38.00 9.17 8.45
N ALA A 23 37.92 8.90 9.75
CA ALA A 23 37.04 7.87 10.25
C ALA A 23 35.61 8.23 9.77
N PRO A 24 34.86 7.31 9.14
CA PRO A 24 33.48 7.59 8.78
C PRO A 24 32.73 7.94 10.07
N ILE A 25 32.17 9.15 10.12
CA ILE A 25 31.29 9.54 11.22
C ILE A 25 30.12 8.55 11.19
N PRO A 26 29.86 7.80 12.27
CA PRO A 26 28.67 6.98 12.33
C PRO A 26 27.46 7.92 12.25
N VAL A 27 26.78 7.91 11.10
CA VAL A 27 25.45 8.51 10.98
C VAL A 27 24.56 7.67 11.88
N SER A 28 24.22 8.20 13.05
CA SER A 28 23.24 7.56 13.93
C SER A 28 21.94 7.44 13.15
N ALA A 29 21.45 6.21 12.98
CA ALA A 29 20.06 6.03 12.60
C ALA A 29 19.22 6.80 13.63
N GLY A 30 18.34 7.69 13.15
CA GLY A 30 17.42 8.41 14.01
C GLY A 30 16.52 7.43 14.77
N ALA A 31 15.91 7.89 15.86
CA ALA A 31 14.98 7.06 16.63
C ALA A 31 13.75 6.70 15.79
N THR A 32 13.24 5.47 15.97
CA THR A 32 11.95 5.08 15.39
C THR A 32 10.82 5.88 16.03
N THR A 33 9.96 6.47 15.21
CA THR A 33 8.72 7.12 15.64
C THR A 33 7.53 6.19 15.41
N THR A 34 6.47 6.37 16.20
CA THR A 34 5.21 5.63 16.05
C THR A 34 4.07 6.61 15.95
N HIS A 35 3.20 6.38 14.97
CA HIS A 35 2.06 7.22 14.63
C HIS A 35 0.75 6.47 14.87
N SER A 36 -0.34 7.23 14.96
CA SER A 36 -1.66 6.63 15.03
C SER A 36 -1.96 5.94 13.71
N ILE A 37 -2.62 4.78 13.74
CA ILE A 37 -3.13 4.15 12.50
C ILE A 37 -4.09 5.07 11.74
N GLN A 38 -4.75 5.98 12.45
CA GLN A 38 -5.62 7.00 11.88
C GLN A 38 -4.89 7.94 10.92
N ASP A 39 -3.60 8.21 11.16
CA ASP A 39 -2.79 9.06 10.27
C ASP A 39 -2.59 8.40 8.90
N PHE A 40 -2.45 7.07 8.87
CA PHE A 40 -2.38 6.30 7.62
C PHE A 40 -3.73 6.20 6.92
N ILE A 41 -4.82 6.04 7.68
CA ILE A 41 -6.19 5.98 7.11
C ILE A 41 -6.56 7.33 6.47
N ALA A 42 -6.21 8.45 7.11
CA ALA A 42 -6.55 9.79 6.65
C ALA A 42 -5.94 10.16 5.28
N VAL A 43 -4.88 9.45 4.85
CA VAL A 43 -4.26 9.67 3.54
C VAL A 43 -4.76 8.71 2.45
N GLN A 44 -5.53 7.68 2.80
CA GLN A 44 -6.10 6.77 1.79
C GLN A 44 -7.23 7.44 1.01
N GLY A 45 -7.37 7.12 -0.27
CA GLY A 45 -8.36 7.74 -1.16
C GLY A 45 -7.91 9.06 -1.77
N THR A 46 -6.71 9.54 -1.45
CA THR A 46 -6.25 10.87 -1.86
C THR A 46 -5.57 10.88 -3.23
N THR A 47 -5.15 9.72 -3.74
CA THR A 47 -4.50 9.61 -5.05
C THR A 47 -5.48 9.87 -6.19
N CYS A 48 -5.20 10.92 -6.95
CA CYS A 48 -5.90 11.22 -8.19
C CYS A 48 -5.22 10.50 -9.38
N PHE A 49 -5.96 9.61 -10.05
CA PHE A 49 -5.55 9.03 -11.33
C PHE A 49 -6.16 9.85 -12.46
N PRO A 50 -5.38 10.64 -13.22
CA PRO A 50 -5.94 11.57 -14.20
C PRO A 50 -6.54 10.84 -15.40
N ASP A 51 -7.73 11.25 -15.84
CA ASP A 51 -8.28 10.95 -17.16
C ASP A 51 -7.65 11.83 -18.25
N THR A 52 -8.08 11.64 -19.50
CA THR A 52 -7.59 12.45 -20.64
C THR A 52 -7.97 13.92 -20.56
N ALA A 53 -8.92 14.29 -19.69
CA ALA A 53 -9.34 15.66 -19.41
C ALA A 53 -8.73 16.23 -18.12
N GLY A 54 -7.92 15.46 -17.38
CA GLY A 54 -7.28 15.86 -16.13
C GLY A 54 -8.15 15.71 -14.87
N ASN A 55 -9.32 15.05 -14.96
CA ASN A 55 -10.13 14.73 -13.79
C ASN A 55 -9.62 13.47 -13.10
N CYS A 56 -9.96 13.27 -11.82
CA CYS A 56 -9.65 12.03 -11.11
C CYS A 56 -10.63 10.92 -11.49
N ILE A 57 -10.14 9.88 -12.15
CA ILE A 57 -10.88 8.65 -12.43
C ILE A 57 -11.26 7.98 -11.11
N LEU A 58 -12.51 7.55 -10.97
CA LEU A 58 -12.95 6.65 -9.91
C LEU A 58 -13.12 5.24 -10.48
N PHE A 59 -12.50 4.25 -9.87
CA PHE A 59 -12.57 2.84 -10.31
C PHE A 59 -13.93 2.20 -9.97
N ALA A 60 -14.54 2.62 -8.86
CA ALA A 60 -15.90 2.27 -8.50
C ALA A 60 -16.66 3.52 -8.06
N PRO A 61 -17.10 4.36 -9.02
CA PRO A 61 -17.89 5.54 -8.71
C PRO A 61 -19.12 5.15 -7.88
N PRO A 62 -19.52 5.96 -6.88
CA PRO A 62 -19.01 7.30 -6.55
C PRO A 62 -17.96 7.35 -5.43
N VAL A 63 -17.47 6.20 -4.95
CA VAL A 63 -16.54 6.13 -3.82
C VAL A 63 -15.13 6.53 -4.26
N GLN A 64 -14.37 7.17 -3.37
CA GLN A 64 -12.95 7.44 -3.58
C GLN A 64 -12.16 6.14 -3.79
N ASN A 65 -11.05 6.22 -4.53
CA ASN A 65 -10.29 5.03 -4.89
C ASN A 65 -9.58 4.42 -3.69
N TYR A 66 -9.71 3.12 -3.55
CA TYR A 66 -8.83 2.28 -2.74
C TYR A 66 -8.34 1.12 -3.62
N VAL A 67 -7.29 0.43 -3.15
CA VAL A 67 -6.69 -0.67 -3.91
C VAL A 67 -7.64 -1.86 -3.97
N PHE A 68 -7.79 -2.40 -5.17
CA PHE A 68 -8.45 -3.67 -5.40
C PHE A 68 -7.40 -4.76 -5.62
N TRP A 69 -7.80 -5.98 -5.29
CA TRP A 69 -6.96 -7.16 -5.26
C TRP A 69 -7.33 -8.05 -6.44
N GLY A 70 -6.43 -8.20 -7.42
CA GLY A 70 -6.68 -8.92 -8.67
C GLY A 70 -6.07 -10.33 -8.70
N ASN A 71 -6.83 -11.29 -9.20
CA ASN A 71 -6.35 -12.62 -9.56
C ASN A 71 -6.78 -12.94 -11.00
N PHE A 72 -5.89 -12.68 -11.96
CA PHE A 72 -6.14 -12.90 -13.39
C PHE A 72 -6.30 -14.37 -13.78
N VAL A 73 -5.75 -15.31 -12.99
CA VAL A 73 -5.89 -16.74 -13.26
C VAL A 73 -7.34 -17.19 -13.06
N THR A 74 -8.00 -16.62 -12.05
CA THR A 74 -9.42 -16.91 -11.75
C THR A 74 -10.38 -15.86 -12.31
N ASP A 75 -9.87 -14.86 -13.04
CA ASP A 75 -10.62 -13.73 -13.59
C ASP A 75 -11.44 -12.99 -12.51
N ARG A 76 -10.87 -12.76 -11.33
CA ARG A 76 -11.54 -12.15 -10.17
C ARG A 76 -10.80 -10.93 -9.68
N VAL A 77 -11.53 -9.89 -9.31
CA VAL A 77 -11.02 -8.73 -8.58
C VAL A 77 -11.89 -8.50 -7.35
N ALA A 78 -11.24 -8.42 -6.18
CA ALA A 78 -11.87 -8.14 -4.90
C ALA A 78 -11.62 -6.69 -4.49
N ALA A 79 -12.69 -5.97 -4.19
CA ALA A 79 -12.62 -4.66 -3.55
C ALA A 79 -12.98 -4.84 -2.08
N VAL A 80 -12.01 -4.61 -1.19
CA VAL A 80 -12.19 -4.67 0.26
C VAL A 80 -11.87 -3.30 0.83
N ASP A 81 -12.86 -2.67 1.47
CA ASP A 81 -12.77 -1.31 2.01
C ASP A 81 -11.91 -1.24 3.28
N TYR A 82 -10.62 -1.52 3.15
CA TYR A 82 -9.67 -1.57 4.27
C TYR A 82 -9.50 -0.19 4.95
N ALA A 83 -9.85 0.91 4.28
CA ALA A 83 -9.70 2.27 4.79
C ALA A 83 -11.03 2.95 5.17
N GLY A 84 -12.17 2.27 5.02
CA GLY A 84 -13.50 2.79 5.32
C GLY A 84 -13.99 3.91 4.40
N LEU A 85 -13.48 4.02 3.18
CA LEU A 85 -13.93 5.02 2.21
C LEU A 85 -15.36 4.76 1.76
N GLU A 86 -15.72 3.50 1.55
CA GLU A 86 -17.08 3.08 1.21
C GLU A 86 -18.01 3.21 2.43
N ALA A 87 -17.54 2.82 3.62
CA ALA A 87 -18.28 3.02 4.87
C ALA A 87 -18.61 4.50 5.14
N ALA A 88 -17.62 5.39 4.95
CA ALA A 88 -17.79 6.83 5.08
C ALA A 88 -18.75 7.39 4.03
N TYR A 89 -18.62 6.94 2.76
CA TYR A 89 -19.52 7.34 1.69
C TYR A 89 -20.98 6.97 2.00
N LEU A 90 -21.25 5.73 2.41
CA LEU A 90 -22.59 5.26 2.75
C LEU A 90 -23.19 6.10 3.88
N THR A 91 -22.44 6.32 4.95
CA THR A 91 -22.89 7.13 6.10
C THR A 91 -23.21 8.57 5.68
N ALA A 92 -22.35 9.19 4.87
CA ALA A 92 -22.54 10.56 4.39
C ALA A 92 -23.77 10.72 3.48
N HIS A 93 -24.24 9.64 2.85
CA HIS A 93 -25.36 9.66 1.90
C HIS A 93 -26.64 9.03 2.47
N GLY A 94 -26.75 8.93 3.80
CA GLY A 94 -27.95 8.42 4.49
C GLY A 94 -28.12 6.90 4.40
N GLY A 95 -27.08 6.17 4.01
CA GLY A 95 -27.02 4.73 4.03
C GLY A 95 -26.85 4.15 5.43
N VAL A 96 -26.80 2.81 5.47
CA VAL A 96 -26.53 2.09 6.72
C VAL A 96 -25.10 2.36 7.20
N SER A 97 -24.95 2.63 8.49
CA SER A 97 -23.63 2.62 9.14
C SER A 97 -23.14 1.19 9.22
N LEU A 98 -22.00 0.89 8.59
CA LEU A 98 -21.41 -0.45 8.60
C LEU A 98 -20.75 -0.81 9.94
N GLY A 99 -20.52 0.18 10.83
CA GLY A 99 -19.77 -0.05 12.07
C GLY A 99 -18.30 -0.37 11.81
N THR A 100 -17.73 0.16 10.72
CA THR A 100 -16.33 -0.03 10.36
C THR A 100 -15.42 0.56 11.41
N THR A 101 -14.44 -0.22 11.87
CA THR A 101 -13.47 0.22 12.88
C THR A 101 -12.07 -0.22 12.51
N PHE A 102 -11.08 0.47 13.07
CA PHE A 102 -9.68 0.28 12.73
C PHE A 102 -8.81 0.13 13.97
N SER A 103 -7.80 -0.72 13.88
CA SER A 103 -6.73 -0.80 14.86
C SER A 103 -5.41 -1.11 14.15
N GLY A 104 -4.29 -0.90 14.84
CA GLY A 104 -2.98 -1.15 14.24
C GLY A 104 -1.94 -0.09 14.62
N THR A 105 -0.84 -0.09 13.86
CA THR A 105 0.33 0.74 14.14
C THR A 105 1.00 1.20 12.86
N VAL A 106 1.58 2.39 12.91
CA VAL A 106 2.49 2.92 11.90
C VAL A 106 3.80 3.25 12.59
N SER A 107 4.92 2.73 12.06
CA SER A 107 6.26 3.04 12.57
C SER A 107 7.15 3.57 11.46
N GLU A 108 7.86 4.66 11.71
CA GLU A 108 8.83 5.24 10.79
C GLU A 108 10.23 5.10 11.38
N GLN A 109 11.14 4.52 10.60
CA GLN A 109 12.51 4.25 11.01
C GLN A 109 13.49 4.91 10.03
N PRO A 110 14.20 5.96 10.44
CA PRO A 110 15.30 6.51 9.66
C PRO A 110 16.36 5.47 9.35
N LEU A 111 16.83 5.43 8.10
CA LEU A 111 17.89 4.56 7.62
C LEU A 111 19.23 5.34 7.56
N ALA A 112 20.34 4.61 7.62
CA ALA A 112 21.69 5.20 7.63
C ALA A 112 22.03 6.00 6.35
N ASP A 113 21.32 5.76 5.25
CA ASP A 113 21.49 6.44 3.97
C ASP A 113 20.58 7.67 3.79
N GLY A 114 19.89 8.11 4.86
CA GLY A 114 19.01 9.27 4.84
C GLY A 114 17.59 8.99 4.33
N ARG A 115 17.29 7.74 3.95
CA ARG A 115 15.94 7.28 3.64
C ARG A 115 15.17 6.92 4.92
N GLU A 116 13.91 6.58 4.77
CA GLU A 116 13.05 6.21 5.89
C GLU A 116 12.23 4.98 5.55
N LYS A 117 12.26 3.98 6.42
CA LYS A 117 11.40 2.81 6.31
C LYS A 117 10.13 3.06 7.09
N VAL A 118 9.00 2.97 6.42
CA VAL A 118 7.67 3.03 7.03
C VAL A 118 7.09 1.62 7.07
N SER A 119 6.64 1.18 8.23
CA SER A 119 5.94 -0.09 8.42
C SER A 119 4.54 0.19 8.98
N VAL A 120 3.53 -0.42 8.38
CA VAL A 120 2.11 -0.27 8.71
C VAL A 120 1.55 -1.66 8.96
N VAL A 121 0.81 -1.81 10.05
CA VAL A 121 -0.07 -2.94 10.31
C VAL A 121 -1.44 -2.34 10.56
N LEU A 122 -2.41 -2.69 9.73
CA LEU A 122 -3.78 -2.20 9.80
C LEU A 122 -4.73 -3.39 9.88
N HIS A 123 -5.54 -3.42 10.93
CA HIS A 123 -6.70 -4.28 11.03
C HIS A 123 -7.96 -3.44 10.81
N THR A 124 -8.84 -3.93 9.96
CA THR A 124 -10.13 -3.31 9.69
C THR A 124 -11.23 -4.31 9.97
N HIS A 125 -12.17 -3.91 10.81
CA HIS A 125 -13.40 -4.66 11.10
C HIS A 125 -14.58 -4.06 10.36
N ASN A 126 -15.51 -4.91 9.92
CA ASN A 126 -16.68 -4.54 9.11
C ASN A 126 -16.30 -3.75 7.84
N ALA A 127 -15.31 -4.24 7.10
CA ALA A 127 -14.93 -3.73 5.78
C ALA A 127 -15.99 -4.14 4.73
N ALA A 128 -16.53 -3.16 4.00
CA ALA A 128 -17.38 -3.43 2.84
C ALA A 128 -16.58 -4.21 1.79
N SER A 129 -17.17 -5.28 1.25
CA SER A 129 -16.49 -6.18 0.33
C SER A 129 -17.33 -6.48 -0.90
N ARG A 130 -16.71 -6.57 -2.06
CA ARG A 130 -17.33 -7.10 -3.29
C ARG A 130 -16.31 -7.78 -4.19
N VAL A 131 -16.78 -8.73 -4.99
CA VAL A 131 -15.97 -9.39 -6.02
C VAL A 131 -16.64 -9.18 -7.38
N MET A 132 -15.83 -8.82 -8.37
CA MET A 132 -16.24 -8.71 -9.76
C MET A 132 -15.34 -9.56 -10.64
N ARG A 133 -15.81 -9.88 -11.84
CA ARG A 133 -14.97 -10.48 -12.87
C ARG A 133 -14.07 -9.42 -13.51
N ILE A 134 -12.79 -9.71 -13.73
CA ILE A 134 -11.87 -8.71 -14.31
C ILE A 134 -12.24 -8.42 -15.76
N SER A 135 -12.54 -9.45 -16.55
CA SER A 135 -12.74 -9.35 -18.00
C SER A 135 -13.91 -8.46 -18.45
N ASP A 136 -14.98 -8.37 -17.64
CA ASP A 136 -16.21 -7.66 -18.01
C ASP A 136 -16.86 -6.88 -16.86
N ALA A 137 -16.20 -6.79 -15.70
CA ALA A 137 -16.70 -6.13 -14.49
C ALA A 137 -18.03 -6.67 -13.95
N VAL A 138 -18.45 -7.89 -14.34
CA VAL A 138 -19.69 -8.49 -13.84
C VAL A 138 -19.56 -8.82 -12.35
N PRO A 139 -20.48 -8.36 -11.49
CA PRO A 139 -20.41 -8.63 -10.05
C PRO A 139 -20.71 -10.10 -9.76
N LEU A 140 -19.88 -10.71 -8.90
CA LEU A 140 -19.97 -12.11 -8.48
C LEU A 140 -20.36 -12.26 -7.00
N PHE A 141 -20.03 -11.27 -6.17
CA PHE A 141 -20.30 -11.26 -4.74
C PHE A 141 -20.42 -9.83 -4.21
N GLY A 142 -21.30 -9.63 -3.23
CA GLY A 142 -21.55 -8.32 -2.63
C GLY A 142 -22.31 -7.37 -3.56
N TYR A 143 -22.62 -6.20 -3.04
CA TYR A 143 -23.37 -5.15 -3.73
C TYR A 143 -22.53 -3.88 -3.82
N SER A 144 -22.77 -3.07 -4.85
CA SER A 144 -22.16 -1.75 -4.97
C SER A 144 -22.76 -0.75 -3.97
N SER A 145 -22.05 0.35 -3.69
CA SER A 145 -22.55 1.38 -2.78
C SER A 145 -23.92 1.95 -3.20
N PRO A 146 -24.20 2.24 -4.49
CA PRO A 146 -25.55 2.66 -4.91
C PRO A 146 -26.64 1.61 -4.66
N GLU A 147 -26.33 0.32 -4.81
CA GLU A 147 -27.27 -0.76 -4.49
C GLU A 147 -27.53 -0.84 -2.98
N ILE A 148 -26.49 -0.67 -2.16
CA ILE A 148 -26.61 -0.65 -0.69
C ILE A 148 -27.47 0.54 -0.24
N LEU A 149 -27.24 1.73 -0.82
CA LEU A 149 -28.10 2.91 -0.59
C LEU A 149 -29.56 2.66 -1.00
N SER A 150 -29.78 1.78 -1.98
CA SER A 150 -31.12 1.37 -2.43
C SER A 150 -31.73 0.24 -1.60
N GLY A 151 -31.08 -0.18 -0.52
CA GLY A 151 -31.58 -1.19 0.43
C GLY A 151 -30.99 -2.58 0.28
N ALA A 152 -29.99 -2.78 -0.58
CA ALA A 152 -29.27 -4.07 -0.62
C ALA A 152 -28.45 -4.28 0.65
N ARG A 153 -28.33 -5.54 1.09
CA ARG A 153 -27.51 -5.89 2.25
C ARG A 153 -26.02 -5.91 1.87
N PRO A 154 -25.15 -5.11 2.51
CA PRO A 154 -23.72 -5.12 2.20
C PRO A 154 -23.10 -6.47 2.56
N ALA A 155 -22.09 -6.88 1.79
CA ALA A 155 -21.17 -7.92 2.22
C ALA A 155 -20.09 -7.28 3.08
N ILE A 156 -19.83 -7.86 4.24
CA ILE A 156 -18.98 -7.28 5.28
C ILE A 156 -18.06 -8.35 5.85
N GLY A 157 -16.88 -7.93 6.29
CA GLY A 157 -15.99 -8.79 7.07
C GLY A 157 -14.76 -8.05 7.55
N ASP A 158 -13.65 -8.76 7.67
CA ASP A 158 -12.44 -8.26 8.31
C ASP A 158 -11.26 -8.29 7.35
N SER A 159 -10.30 -7.38 7.53
CA SER A 159 -9.03 -7.41 6.80
C SER A 159 -7.82 -7.09 7.67
N LEU A 160 -6.68 -7.61 7.23
CA LEU A 160 -5.34 -7.30 7.70
C LEU A 160 -4.52 -6.78 6.51
N LEU A 161 -3.93 -5.61 6.65
CA LEU A 161 -2.94 -5.05 5.74
C LEU A 161 -1.62 -4.86 6.50
N GLU A 162 -0.58 -5.56 6.06
CA GLU A 162 0.79 -5.32 6.48
C GLU A 162 1.58 -4.74 5.30
N LEU A 163 2.11 -3.55 5.48
CA LEU A 163 2.82 -2.82 4.44
C LEU A 163 4.17 -2.36 5.00
N THR A 164 5.23 -2.55 4.24
CA THR A 164 6.49 -1.84 4.47
C THR A 164 6.91 -1.16 3.18
N TYR A 165 7.31 0.10 3.25
CA TYR A 165 7.89 0.83 2.13
C TYR A 165 9.02 1.73 2.61
N ILE A 166 9.83 2.20 1.67
CA ILE A 166 10.91 3.13 1.92
C ILE A 166 10.60 4.45 1.21
N ASN A 167 10.64 5.56 1.94
CA ASN A 167 10.63 6.91 1.41
C ASN A 167 12.06 7.37 1.08
N PRO A 168 12.25 8.21 0.04
CA PRO A 168 13.56 8.69 -0.39
C PRO A 168 14.25 9.61 0.63
N THR A 169 13.49 10.24 1.52
CA THR A 169 13.98 11.11 2.59
C THR A 169 13.14 10.92 3.85
N THR A 170 13.71 11.18 5.02
CA THR A 170 13.00 11.15 6.31
C THR A 170 11.97 12.28 6.45
N GLY A 171 10.86 12.00 7.14
CA GLY A 171 9.81 12.97 7.46
C GLY A 171 8.89 13.30 6.30
N MET A 172 8.81 12.40 5.30
CA MET A 172 7.82 12.52 4.23
C MET A 172 6.43 12.17 4.77
N PRO A 173 5.35 12.72 4.18
CA PRO A 173 3.99 12.30 4.51
C PRO A 173 3.80 10.79 4.30
N LEU A 174 2.92 10.19 5.12
CA LEU A 174 2.44 8.84 4.87
C LEU A 174 1.78 8.76 3.49
N ALA A 175 1.98 7.62 2.82
CA ALA A 175 1.52 7.43 1.46
C ALA A 175 0.16 6.72 1.38
N ASP A 176 -0.64 7.13 0.40
CA ASP A 176 -1.79 6.40 -0.11
C ASP A 176 -1.32 5.09 -0.79
N LEU A 177 -1.99 3.97 -0.53
CA LEU A 177 -1.58 2.68 -1.09
C LEU A 177 -1.71 2.62 -2.63
N GLY A 178 -2.69 3.33 -3.19
CA GLY A 178 -2.82 3.52 -4.63
C GLY A 178 -1.65 4.31 -5.21
N GLN A 179 -1.19 5.37 -4.53
CA GLN A 179 0.03 6.08 -4.93
C GLN A 179 1.25 5.15 -4.90
N LEU A 180 1.43 4.39 -3.82
CA LEU A 180 2.56 3.47 -3.69
C LEU A 180 2.62 2.41 -4.80
N GLY A 181 1.46 1.83 -5.14
CA GLY A 181 1.38 0.76 -6.14
C GLY A 181 1.47 1.25 -7.58
N PHE A 182 0.82 2.37 -7.89
CA PHE A 182 0.57 2.76 -9.28
C PHE A 182 1.29 4.05 -9.71
N ALA A 183 1.70 4.89 -8.76
CA ALA A 183 2.38 6.16 -9.02
C ALA A 183 3.48 6.47 -7.99
N PRO A 184 4.44 5.56 -7.73
CA PRO A 184 5.49 5.78 -6.75
C PRO A 184 6.34 7.00 -7.12
N ILE A 185 6.64 7.86 -6.15
CA ILE A 185 7.56 8.98 -6.38
C ILE A 185 9.00 8.44 -6.57
N PRO A 186 9.91 9.22 -7.21
CA PRO A 186 11.29 8.79 -7.40
C PRO A 186 11.98 8.41 -6.07
N GLY A 187 12.52 7.19 -6.01
CA GLY A 187 13.23 6.67 -4.84
C GLY A 187 12.34 6.04 -3.76
N GLN A 188 11.02 6.11 -3.91
CA GLN A 188 10.09 5.37 -3.06
C GLN A 188 9.97 3.92 -3.51
N VAL A 189 9.96 2.99 -2.56
CA VAL A 189 9.98 1.55 -2.86
C VAL A 189 9.05 0.81 -1.91
N VAL A 190 8.06 0.09 -2.45
CA VAL A 190 7.32 -0.90 -1.67
C VAL A 190 8.25 -2.08 -1.39
N VAL A 191 8.45 -2.33 -0.11
CA VAL A 191 9.34 -3.35 0.41
C VAL A 191 8.54 -4.62 0.68
N PHE A 192 7.45 -4.54 1.40
CA PHE A 192 6.61 -5.70 1.70
C PHE A 192 5.14 -5.31 1.62
N LEU A 193 4.31 -6.23 1.13
CA LEU A 193 2.86 -6.09 1.18
C LEU A 193 2.24 -7.45 1.43
N HIS A 194 1.51 -7.58 2.54
CA HIS A 194 0.63 -8.68 2.82
C HIS A 194 -0.78 -8.13 3.03
N PHE A 195 -1.75 -8.75 2.39
CA PHE A 195 -3.16 -8.46 2.56
C PHE A 195 -3.95 -9.75 2.72
N GLU A 196 -4.72 -9.83 3.80
CA GLU A 196 -5.67 -10.91 4.07
C GLU A 196 -7.04 -10.30 4.33
N ALA A 197 -8.09 -10.90 3.78
CA ALA A 197 -9.45 -10.51 4.11
C ALA A 197 -10.43 -11.68 4.02
N THR A 198 -11.46 -11.62 4.87
CA THR A 198 -12.64 -12.48 4.79
C THR A 198 -13.88 -11.63 4.77
N ALA A 199 -14.94 -12.07 4.07
CA ALA A 199 -16.24 -11.41 4.14
C ALA A 199 -17.39 -12.37 3.88
N ASP A 200 -18.51 -12.13 4.54
CA ASP A 200 -19.77 -12.83 4.31
C ASP A 200 -20.76 -11.91 3.58
N GLY A 201 -21.53 -12.46 2.66
CA GLY A 201 -22.40 -11.67 1.81
C GLY A 201 -23.26 -12.47 0.84
N GLY A 202 -23.96 -11.76 -0.03
CA GLY A 202 -24.75 -12.36 -1.10
C GLY A 202 -23.90 -12.64 -2.34
N LEU A 203 -23.94 -13.87 -2.84
CA LEU A 203 -23.50 -14.22 -4.19
C LEU A 203 -24.48 -13.67 -5.22
N ARG A 204 -23.91 -13.26 -6.34
CA ARG A 204 -24.66 -12.73 -7.48
C ARG A 204 -25.05 -13.85 -8.42
N SER A 205 -26.13 -13.68 -9.17
CA SER A 205 -26.58 -14.71 -10.12
C SER A 205 -25.51 -15.09 -11.14
N ALA A 206 -24.62 -14.17 -11.49
CA ALA A 206 -23.49 -14.40 -12.38
C ALA A 206 -22.43 -15.38 -11.83
N PHE A 207 -22.46 -15.68 -10.52
CA PHE A 207 -21.66 -16.75 -9.92
C PHE A 207 -22.21 -18.16 -10.24
N GLY A 208 -23.41 -18.27 -10.82
CA GLY A 208 -24.03 -19.55 -11.16
C GLY A 208 -24.98 -20.10 -10.08
N VAL A 209 -25.39 -19.26 -9.13
CA VAL A 209 -26.35 -19.58 -8.06
C VAL A 209 -27.55 -18.62 -8.10
N ARG A 210 -28.56 -18.84 -7.25
CA ARG A 210 -29.67 -17.88 -7.10
C ARG A 210 -29.15 -16.55 -6.53
N GLU A 211 -29.64 -15.43 -7.02
CA GLU A 211 -29.30 -14.10 -6.49
C GLU A 211 -29.49 -14.01 -4.97
N GLY A 212 -28.49 -13.48 -4.28
CA GLY A 212 -28.49 -13.34 -2.81
C GLY A 212 -28.27 -14.66 -2.06
N THR A 213 -27.82 -15.72 -2.73
CA THR A 213 -27.38 -16.94 -2.03
C THR A 213 -26.23 -16.59 -1.08
N PRO A 214 -26.26 -17.00 0.20
CA PRO A 214 -25.15 -16.76 1.11
C PRO A 214 -23.83 -17.29 0.56
N GLY A 215 -22.79 -16.48 0.61
CA GLY A 215 -21.44 -16.88 0.26
C GLY A 215 -20.40 -16.22 1.14
N GLN A 216 -19.19 -16.73 1.00
CA GLN A 216 -18.01 -16.27 1.71
C GLN A 216 -16.89 -15.98 0.69
N MET A 217 -16.25 -14.83 0.89
CA MET A 217 -15.08 -14.38 0.15
C MET A 217 -13.85 -14.53 1.05
N HIS A 218 -12.74 -15.00 0.48
CA HIS A 218 -11.42 -14.95 1.10
C HIS A 218 -10.40 -14.40 0.11
N VAL A 219 -9.63 -13.41 0.54
CA VAL A 219 -8.53 -12.80 -0.21
C VAL A 219 -7.25 -13.05 0.56
N ASN A 220 -6.23 -13.58 -0.11
CA ASN A 220 -4.89 -13.70 0.45
C ASN A 220 -3.86 -13.29 -0.60
N GLN A 221 -3.05 -12.29 -0.24
CA GLN A 221 -1.93 -11.83 -1.02
C GLN A 221 -0.71 -11.70 -0.11
N VAL A 222 0.33 -12.46 -0.38
CA VAL A 222 1.65 -12.26 0.23
C VAL A 222 2.64 -11.86 -0.87
N GLY A 223 3.25 -10.67 -0.75
CA GLY A 223 4.14 -10.11 -1.77
C GLY A 223 5.40 -9.47 -1.17
N LEU A 224 6.56 -9.79 -1.76
CA LEU A 224 7.89 -9.40 -1.27
C LEU A 224 8.77 -8.66 -2.30
N ILE A 225 9.32 -7.54 -1.82
CA ILE A 225 10.59 -6.82 -2.01
C ILE A 225 11.42 -7.08 -3.29
N GLY A 226 11.58 -6.04 -4.11
CA GLY A 226 12.72 -5.88 -5.03
C GLY A 226 12.43 -5.96 -6.53
N LYS A 227 11.19 -6.26 -6.94
CA LYS A 227 10.81 -6.13 -8.35
C LYS A 227 10.27 -4.73 -8.61
N ARG A 228 10.88 -4.01 -9.54
CA ARG A 228 10.24 -2.85 -10.18
C ARG A 228 8.91 -3.34 -10.77
N PHE A 229 7.81 -2.75 -10.36
CA PHE A 229 6.52 -3.00 -11.00
C PHE A 229 6.64 -2.62 -12.47
N GLY A 230 6.64 -3.63 -13.34
CA GLY A 230 6.62 -3.42 -14.78
C GLY A 230 5.18 -3.20 -15.20
N MET A 231 4.92 -2.13 -15.96
CA MET A 231 3.63 -1.76 -16.56
C MET A 231 3.01 -2.82 -17.50
N ARG A 232 3.52 -4.06 -17.52
CA ARG A 232 3.06 -5.07 -18.48
C ARG A 232 1.73 -5.71 -18.10
N ASN A 233 1.33 -5.66 -16.83
CA ASN A 233 0.00 -6.02 -16.36
C ASN A 233 -0.45 -4.91 -15.39
N PHE A 234 -1.69 -4.41 -15.50
CA PHE A 234 -2.24 -3.27 -14.74
C PHE A 234 -2.42 -3.54 -13.23
N ASP A 235 -1.69 -4.51 -12.69
CA ASP A 235 -1.81 -4.98 -11.31
C ASP A 235 -0.44 -4.96 -10.63
N PRO A 236 -0.14 -3.91 -9.85
CA PRO A 236 1.06 -3.86 -9.04
C PRO A 236 0.99 -4.84 -7.86
N PHE A 237 -0.15 -5.48 -7.60
CA PHE A 237 -0.36 -6.31 -6.44
C PHE A 237 -1.10 -7.61 -6.81
N PRO A 238 -0.46 -8.51 -7.58
CA PRO A 238 -1.09 -9.77 -7.96
C PRO A 238 -1.38 -10.60 -6.71
N VAL A 239 -2.65 -10.96 -6.56
CA VAL A 239 -3.14 -11.74 -5.43
C VAL A 239 -2.91 -13.22 -5.68
N GLU A 240 -2.45 -13.93 -4.65
CA GLU A 240 -2.23 -15.37 -4.74
C GLU A 240 -3.56 -16.13 -4.78
N LEU A 241 -4.56 -15.68 -4.00
CA LEU A 241 -5.87 -16.30 -3.90
C LEU A 241 -7.01 -15.28 -3.75
N ILE A 242 -8.04 -15.44 -4.60
CA ILE A 242 -9.38 -14.90 -4.36
C ILE A 242 -10.35 -16.07 -4.41
N ASP A 243 -10.66 -16.63 -3.24
CA ASP A 243 -11.65 -17.68 -3.10
C ASP A 243 -13.04 -17.12 -2.86
N LEU A 244 -14.02 -17.76 -3.49
CA LEU A 244 -15.42 -17.38 -3.39
C LEU A 244 -16.24 -18.65 -3.51
N HIS A 245 -17.05 -18.93 -2.50
CA HIS A 245 -17.88 -20.13 -2.43
C HIS A 245 -19.22 -19.85 -1.73
N ALA A 246 -20.22 -20.67 -2.02
CA ALA A 246 -21.50 -20.65 -1.32
C ALA A 246 -21.38 -21.33 0.05
N ILE A 247 -22.12 -20.83 1.04
CA ILE A 247 -22.15 -21.41 2.39
C ILE A 247 -23.52 -22.03 2.69
N GLY A 248 -23.53 -23.22 3.30
CA GLY A 248 -24.76 -23.89 3.79
C GLY A 248 -25.56 -24.69 2.75
N GLY A 249 -24.88 -25.44 1.88
CA GLY A 249 -25.50 -26.41 0.95
C GLY A 249 -25.73 -27.79 1.57
#